data_AF-A0A087MDB8-F1
#
_entry.id   AF-A0A087MDB8-F1
#
_cell.length_a   1.000
_cell.length_b   1.000
_cell.length_c   1.000
_cell.angle_alpha   90.00
_cell.angle_beta   90.00
_cell.angle_gamma   90.00
#
_symmetry.space_group_name_H-M   'P 1'
#
loop_
_entity.id
_entity.type
_entity.pdbx_description
1 polymer ?
#
loop_
_entity_poly.entity_id
_entity_poly.type
_entity_poly.pdbx_seq_one_letter_code
_entity_poly.pdbx_strand_id
1 'polypeptide(L)'
;MYKVILTLFFLFQSLHAFLNTDNNYEKQLTALKNFDLPYTFLKDSIFISMQEDVEVYKTKHFLRTLESGDRFVPILQKMMQEAGVPAEFLYLAMTESSFDPYSSSSARASGIWQFIPDTARRYGLVNNAFVDERRDPIKSTEAAIAYLKRLHDMFGKWYLAALAYNCGEGYVTKAIAKAGTDDISVLLDENQKYLPKESRLYIRKILMMSFISGSTDFMLDNGSEYLLNRANNATFVKVSVQSGTPLRDVAESIGISVKELKSYNPHLKHAFVSPLGAKGYLYIPQDRQVSFSQNFDQTKEPQKYAVYNTKKGDSLQSIAKRYGVSYQSLMELNNLKTAAIKPKTELIVPSGVPMPVTTPSSSNAEKIYVIKAGDTIETVAKKYDIPVAQLIKVNKKKNALVKVGESIVIPKN
;
A
#
# COMPACT_ATOMS: atom_id res chain seq x y z
N MET A 1 38.85 -17.70 41.84
CA MET A 1 38.66 -17.10 40.50
C MET A 1 37.26 -17.38 39.93
N TYR A 2 36.82 -18.64 39.81
CA TYR A 2 35.49 -18.99 39.29
C TYR A 2 34.30 -18.33 40.03
N LYS A 3 34.29 -18.31 41.37
CA LYS A 3 33.23 -17.64 42.14
C LYS A 3 33.15 -16.13 41.86
N VAL A 4 34.29 -15.45 41.71
CA VAL A 4 34.35 -14.01 41.43
C VAL A 4 33.86 -13.70 40.02
N ILE A 5 34.21 -14.54 39.04
CA ILE A 5 33.73 -14.42 37.65
C ILE A 5 32.21 -14.67 37.58
N LEU A 6 31.69 -15.67 38.32
CA LEU A 6 30.25 -15.92 38.38
C LEU A 6 29.50 -14.74 39.00
N THR A 7 29.98 -14.19 40.12
CA THR A 7 29.34 -13.05 40.79
C THR A 7 29.39 -11.79 39.91
N LEU A 8 30.50 -11.53 39.21
CA LEU A 8 30.60 -10.43 38.25
C LEU A 8 29.65 -10.63 37.05
N PHE A 9 29.49 -11.85 36.57
CA PHE A 9 28.53 -12.18 35.51
C PHE A 9 27.09 -11.95 35.96
N PHE A 10 26.70 -12.38 37.17
CA PHE A 10 25.38 -12.12 37.73
C PHE A 10 25.12 -10.63 38.00
N LEU A 11 26.12 -9.87 38.48
CA LEU A 11 26.02 -8.42 38.66
C LEU A 11 25.88 -7.69 37.32
N PHE A 12 26.56 -8.17 36.27
CA PHE A 12 26.44 -7.59 34.94
C PHE A 12 25.07 -7.90 34.31
N GLN A 13 24.55 -9.12 34.49
CA GLN A 13 23.21 -9.52 34.07
C GLN A 13 22.12 -8.73 34.81
N SER A 14 22.26 -8.53 36.13
CA SER A 14 21.28 -7.75 36.91
C SER A 14 21.33 -6.26 36.60
N LEU A 15 22.52 -5.69 36.38
CA LEU A 15 22.68 -4.30 35.95
C LEU A 15 22.12 -4.09 34.53
N HIS A 16 22.35 -5.04 33.63
CA HIS A 16 21.79 -4.99 32.27
C HIS A 16 20.26 -5.07 32.28
N ALA A 17 19.69 -5.98 33.07
CA ALA A 17 18.25 -6.09 33.25
C ALA A 17 17.66 -4.80 33.83
N PHE A 18 18.27 -4.22 34.86
CA PHE A 18 17.82 -2.99 35.50
C PHE A 18 17.83 -1.77 34.55
N LEU A 19 18.93 -1.57 33.81
CA LEU A 19 19.06 -0.46 32.86
C LEU A 19 18.06 -0.56 31.69
N ASN A 20 17.79 -1.77 31.19
CA ASN A 20 16.83 -1.97 30.11
C ASN A 20 15.38 -1.78 30.59
N THR A 21 15.02 -2.26 31.80
CA THR A 21 13.69 -2.06 32.37
C THR A 21 13.37 -0.57 32.60
N ASP A 22 14.34 0.20 33.09
CA ASP A 22 14.17 1.64 33.32
C ASP A 22 13.98 2.41 32.01
N ASN A 23 14.77 2.09 30.98
CA ASN A 23 14.65 2.72 29.67
C ASN A 23 13.30 2.42 29.00
N ASN A 24 12.80 1.18 29.11
CA ASN A 24 11.49 0.81 28.58
C ASN A 24 10.37 1.59 29.28
N TYR A 25 10.43 1.74 30.61
CA TYR A 25 9.45 2.49 31.38
C TYR A 25 9.41 3.99 31.00
N GLU A 26 10.57 4.64 30.85
CA GLU A 26 10.66 6.04 30.41
C GLU A 26 10.06 6.25 29.00
N LYS A 27 10.28 5.30 28.08
CA LYS A 27 9.65 5.33 26.75
C LYS A 27 8.14 5.20 26.82
N GLN A 28 7.61 4.35 27.72
CA GLN A 28 6.17 4.22 27.95
C GLN A 28 5.56 5.51 28.50
N LEU A 29 6.21 6.13 29.50
CA LEU A 29 5.77 7.42 30.04
C LEU A 29 5.81 8.53 28.99
N THR A 30 6.83 8.53 28.13
CA THR A 30 6.93 9.48 27.01
C THR A 30 5.77 9.31 26.03
N ALA A 31 5.46 8.07 25.63
CA ALA A 31 4.34 7.79 24.72
C ALA A 31 2.98 8.18 25.33
N LEU A 32 2.77 7.92 26.62
CA LEU A 32 1.56 8.39 27.31
C LEU A 32 1.46 9.92 27.34
N LYS A 33 2.56 10.59 27.66
CA LYS A 33 2.63 12.06 27.67
C LYS A 33 2.35 12.64 26.28
N ASN A 34 2.89 12.05 25.23
CA ASN A 34 2.66 12.47 23.84
C ASN A 34 1.19 12.38 23.44
N PHE A 35 0.39 11.52 24.08
CA PHE A 35 -1.05 11.42 23.87
C PHE A 35 -1.91 12.18 24.88
N ASP A 36 -1.32 12.98 25.79
CA ASP A 36 -2.02 13.64 26.90
C ASP A 36 -2.72 12.66 27.86
N LEU A 37 -2.09 11.49 28.08
CA LEU A 37 -2.62 10.45 28.94
C LEU A 37 -1.98 10.49 30.33
N PRO A 38 -2.78 10.23 31.39
CA PRO A 38 -2.23 10.10 32.73
C PRO A 38 -1.43 8.81 32.85
N TYR A 39 -0.38 8.80 33.69
CA TYR A 39 0.40 7.60 34.00
C TYR A 39 -0.46 6.47 34.59
N THR A 40 -1.59 6.80 35.20
CA THR A 40 -2.57 5.83 35.71
C THR A 40 -3.15 4.95 34.60
N PHE A 41 -3.05 5.34 33.33
CA PHE A 41 -3.44 4.51 32.19
C PHE A 41 -2.63 3.20 32.10
N LEU A 42 -1.41 3.15 32.65
CA LEU A 42 -0.64 1.91 32.77
C LEU A 42 -1.33 0.86 33.65
N LYS A 43 -2.30 1.27 34.48
CA LYS A 43 -3.09 0.39 35.35
C LYS A 43 -4.43 -0.02 34.72
N ASP A 44 -4.71 0.38 33.49
CA ASP A 44 -5.93 -0.01 32.79
C ASP A 44 -5.94 -1.53 32.56
N SER A 45 -6.93 -2.23 33.13
CA SER A 45 -6.96 -3.69 33.16
C SER A 45 -7.07 -4.32 31.76
N ILE A 46 -7.80 -3.67 30.84
CA ILE A 46 -7.91 -4.11 29.45
C ILE A 46 -6.59 -3.93 28.74
N PHE A 47 -5.90 -2.81 28.96
CA PHE A 47 -4.58 -2.55 28.40
C PHE A 47 -3.55 -3.58 28.88
N ILE A 48 -3.51 -3.88 30.18
CA ILE A 48 -2.64 -4.91 30.75
C ILE A 48 -2.92 -6.27 30.11
N SER A 49 -4.19 -6.70 30.07
CA SER A 49 -4.58 -7.96 29.43
C SER A 49 -4.18 -8.00 27.95
N MET A 50 -4.31 -6.89 27.22
CA MET A 50 -3.87 -6.81 25.83
C MET A 50 -2.36 -6.98 25.67
N GLN A 51 -1.55 -6.48 26.61
CA GLN A 51 -0.10 -6.66 26.61
C GLN A 51 0.31 -8.10 26.92
N GLU A 52 -0.38 -8.76 27.84
CA GLU A 52 -0.17 -10.18 28.17
C GLU A 52 -0.55 -11.10 27.01
N ASP A 53 -1.59 -10.74 26.25
CA ASP A 53 -2.10 -11.49 25.09
C ASP A 53 -1.26 -11.33 23.80
N VAL A 54 -0.08 -10.68 23.86
CA VAL A 54 0.85 -10.58 22.73
C VAL A 54 1.53 -11.95 22.51
N GLU A 55 0.78 -12.90 21.97
CA GLU A 55 1.29 -14.20 21.59
C GLU A 55 2.41 -14.09 20.53
N VAL A 56 3.27 -15.12 20.47
CA VAL A 56 4.34 -15.29 19.48
C VAL A 56 3.87 -15.05 18.03
N TYR A 57 2.61 -15.40 17.69
CA TYR A 57 2.04 -15.15 16.36
C TYR A 57 1.85 -13.65 16.07
N LYS A 58 1.38 -12.87 17.06
CA LYS A 58 1.24 -11.42 16.96
C LYS A 58 2.61 -10.73 16.89
N THR A 59 3.62 -11.26 17.60
CA THR A 59 5.02 -10.81 17.51
C THR A 59 5.57 -10.95 16.09
N LYS A 60 5.42 -12.13 15.47
CA LYS A 60 5.89 -12.33 14.08
C LYS A 60 5.16 -11.45 13.07
N HIS A 61 3.84 -11.26 13.25
CA HIS A 61 3.07 -10.36 12.40
C HIS A 61 3.49 -8.89 12.59
N PHE A 62 3.71 -8.46 13.82
CA PHE A 62 4.19 -7.12 14.16
C PHE A 62 5.55 -6.83 13.52
N LEU A 63 6.54 -7.72 13.68
CA LEU A 63 7.87 -7.56 13.10
C LEU A 63 7.82 -7.50 11.57
N ARG A 64 7.05 -8.39 10.92
CA ARG A 64 6.81 -8.34 9.47
C ARG A 64 6.17 -7.03 9.02
N THR A 65 5.29 -6.46 9.84
CA THR A 65 4.64 -5.19 9.54
C THR A 65 5.63 -4.03 9.66
N LEU A 66 6.50 -4.05 10.69
CA LEU A 66 7.60 -3.09 10.80
C LEU A 66 8.60 -3.22 9.63
N GLU A 67 8.92 -4.43 9.19
CA GLU A 67 9.69 -4.69 7.97
C GLU A 67 8.99 -4.19 6.70
N SER A 68 7.67 -4.33 6.61
CA SER A 68 6.91 -3.90 5.42
C SER A 68 6.85 -2.37 5.31
N GLY A 69 6.76 -1.68 6.45
CA GLY A 69 6.79 -0.23 6.54
C GLY A 69 8.18 0.40 6.37
N ASP A 70 9.24 -0.41 6.42
CA ASP A 70 10.65 0.00 6.50
C ASP A 70 11.04 1.12 5.55
N ARG A 71 10.53 1.04 4.32
CA ARG A 71 10.85 2.00 3.28
C ARG A 71 10.33 3.41 3.60
N PHE A 72 9.09 3.56 4.05
CA PHE A 72 8.48 4.88 4.23
C PHE A 72 8.49 5.36 5.68
N VAL A 73 8.45 4.47 6.67
CA VAL A 73 8.32 4.82 8.09
C VAL A 73 9.30 5.90 8.56
N PRO A 74 10.60 5.87 8.21
CA PRO A 74 11.53 6.94 8.63
C PRO A 74 11.13 8.34 8.17
N ILE A 75 10.74 8.49 6.89
CA ILE A 75 10.28 9.79 6.37
C ILE A 75 8.93 10.18 6.97
N LEU A 76 8.00 9.23 7.17
CA LEU A 76 6.71 9.53 7.78
C LEU A 76 6.86 9.97 9.25
N GLN A 77 7.78 9.35 9.99
CA GLN A 77 8.11 9.72 11.38
C GLN A 77 8.66 11.13 11.45
N LYS A 78 9.61 11.45 10.55
CA LYS A 78 10.16 12.81 10.43
C LYS A 78 9.06 13.83 10.13
N MET A 79 8.16 13.53 9.19
CA MET A 79 7.04 14.42 8.85
C MET A 79 6.11 14.68 10.05
N MET A 80 5.79 13.65 10.84
CA MET A 80 4.97 13.79 12.04
C MET A 80 5.67 14.69 13.08
N GLN A 81 6.95 14.41 13.36
CA GLN A 81 7.76 15.17 14.32
C GLN A 81 7.88 16.65 13.92
N GLU A 82 8.20 16.93 12.66
CA GLU A 82 8.30 18.30 12.12
C GLU A 82 6.95 19.05 12.18
N ALA A 83 5.83 18.33 12.06
CA ALA A 83 4.50 18.91 12.16
C ALA A 83 3.99 19.12 13.59
N GLY A 84 4.73 18.65 14.60
CA GLY A 84 4.33 18.64 16.01
C GLY A 84 3.25 17.60 16.35
N VAL A 85 3.12 16.55 15.54
CA VAL A 85 2.18 15.44 15.76
C VAL A 85 2.94 14.27 16.40
N PRO A 86 2.41 13.63 17.46
CA PRO A 86 3.01 12.43 18.06
C PRO A 86 3.35 11.37 17.02
N ALA A 87 4.61 10.93 16.98
CA ALA A 87 5.09 9.93 16.03
C ALA A 87 4.39 8.56 16.24
N GLU A 88 3.87 8.33 17.43
CA GLU A 88 3.10 7.15 17.80
C GLU A 88 1.80 7.00 16.98
N PHE A 89 1.32 8.06 16.33
CA PHE A 89 0.26 7.95 15.32
C PHE A 89 0.68 7.07 14.13
N LEU A 90 1.95 6.75 13.92
CA LEU A 90 2.32 5.74 12.91
C LEU A 90 1.83 4.34 13.27
N TYR A 91 1.66 4.03 14.56
CA TYR A 91 1.04 2.76 14.98
C TYR A 91 -0.45 2.72 14.66
N LEU A 92 -1.07 3.88 14.38
CA LEU A 92 -2.39 3.96 13.77
C LEU A 92 -2.34 3.33 12.37
N ALA A 93 -1.49 3.85 11.48
CA ALA A 93 -1.33 3.33 10.12
C ALA A 93 -0.93 1.84 10.12
N MET A 94 -0.11 1.43 11.09
CA MET A 94 0.23 0.03 11.32
C MET A 94 -1.00 -0.82 11.65
N THR A 95 -1.85 -0.35 12.56
CA THR A 95 -3.06 -1.07 13.02
C THR A 95 -4.13 -1.13 11.93
N GLU A 96 -4.25 -0.07 11.12
CA GLU A 96 -5.28 0.08 10.10
C GLU A 96 -4.98 -0.69 8.81
N SER A 97 -3.71 -0.76 8.41
CA SER A 97 -3.35 -1.31 7.10
C SER A 97 -2.10 -2.18 7.08
N SER A 98 -1.43 -2.36 8.22
CA SER A 98 -0.08 -2.94 8.26
C SER A 98 0.91 -2.22 7.32
N PHE A 99 0.77 -0.90 7.18
CA PHE A 99 1.49 -0.07 6.21
C PHE A 99 1.33 -0.51 4.73
N ASP A 100 0.34 -1.33 4.39
CA ASP A 100 0.03 -1.68 3.00
C ASP A 100 -0.69 -0.52 2.28
N PRO A 101 -0.07 0.12 1.27
CA PRO A 101 -0.72 1.19 0.52
C PRO A 101 -1.86 0.69 -0.39
N TYR A 102 -1.98 -0.62 -0.61
CA TYR A 102 -3.07 -1.21 -1.39
C TYR A 102 -4.23 -1.72 -0.53
N SER A 103 -4.11 -1.66 0.81
CA SER A 103 -5.17 -2.06 1.73
C SER A 103 -6.46 -1.28 1.46
N SER A 104 -7.59 -1.95 1.61
CA SER A 104 -8.91 -1.36 1.47
C SER A 104 -9.95 -2.02 2.37
N SER A 105 -10.91 -1.23 2.85
CA SER A 105 -12.00 -1.71 3.72
C SER A 105 -13.35 -1.78 3.01
N SER A 106 -14.34 -2.40 3.66
CA SER A 106 -15.73 -2.41 3.21
C SER A 106 -16.34 -1.01 3.07
N ALA A 107 -15.88 -0.06 3.89
CA ALA A 107 -16.24 1.35 3.81
C ALA A 107 -15.51 2.11 2.67
N ARG A 108 -14.75 1.39 1.83
CA ARG A 108 -13.91 1.93 0.76
C ARG A 108 -12.79 2.86 1.26
N ALA A 109 -12.38 2.69 2.51
CA ALA A 109 -11.11 3.23 2.99
C ALA A 109 -9.96 2.67 2.13
N SER A 110 -8.89 3.43 1.92
CA SER A 110 -7.73 2.94 1.18
C SER A 110 -6.42 3.56 1.66
N GLY A 111 -5.32 2.84 1.44
CA GLY A 111 -3.98 3.30 1.73
C GLY A 111 -3.57 3.13 3.18
N ILE A 112 -2.37 3.60 3.51
CA ILE A 112 -1.77 3.33 4.82
C ILE A 112 -2.54 3.99 5.99
N TRP A 113 -3.22 5.08 5.70
CA TRP A 113 -4.04 5.83 6.66
C TRP A 113 -5.53 5.47 6.61
N GLN A 114 -5.92 4.51 5.76
CA GLN A 114 -7.31 4.07 5.57
C GLN A 114 -8.29 5.25 5.37
N PHE A 115 -7.94 6.20 4.50
CA PHE A 115 -8.84 7.32 4.20
C PHE A 115 -10.08 6.86 3.43
N ILE A 116 -11.26 7.10 3.99
CA ILE A 116 -12.52 6.98 3.24
C ILE A 116 -12.60 8.08 2.17
N PRO A 117 -13.39 7.90 1.07
CA PRO A 117 -13.36 8.82 -0.06
C PRO A 117 -13.71 10.27 0.26
N ASP A 118 -14.62 10.50 1.22
CA ASP A 118 -15.04 11.86 1.57
C ASP A 118 -13.96 12.63 2.33
N THR A 119 -13.41 12.01 3.38
CA THR A 119 -12.30 12.56 4.15
C THR A 119 -11.07 12.78 3.26
N ALA A 120 -10.75 11.83 2.37
CA ALA A 120 -9.66 11.98 1.41
C ALA A 120 -9.78 13.26 0.58
N ARG A 121 -10.96 13.52 0.00
CA ARG A 121 -11.22 14.74 -0.78
C ARG A 121 -11.12 15.99 0.07
N ARG A 122 -11.64 15.96 1.30
CA ARG A 122 -11.57 17.08 2.25
C ARG A 122 -10.13 17.52 2.52
N TYR A 123 -9.20 16.58 2.57
CA TYR A 123 -7.76 16.83 2.77
C TYR A 123 -6.95 16.78 1.48
N GLY A 124 -7.59 17.04 0.33
CA GLY A 124 -6.89 17.29 -0.93
C GLY A 124 -6.33 16.06 -1.64
N LEU A 125 -6.65 14.85 -1.20
CA LEU A 125 -6.22 13.61 -1.86
C LEU A 125 -7.09 13.34 -3.09
N VAL A 126 -6.45 13.22 -4.25
CA VAL A 126 -7.11 12.94 -5.52
C VAL A 126 -7.32 11.43 -5.70
N ASN A 127 -8.55 11.05 -6.09
CA ASN A 127 -8.88 9.69 -6.52
C ASN A 127 -9.71 9.75 -7.81
N ASN A 128 -9.12 9.29 -8.92
CA ASN A 128 -9.75 9.26 -10.24
C ASN A 128 -9.30 8.00 -11.00
N ALA A 129 -9.62 7.88 -12.30
CA ALA A 129 -9.27 6.69 -13.09
C ALA A 129 -7.76 6.38 -13.13
N PHE A 130 -6.88 7.38 -12.96
CA PHE A 130 -5.43 7.23 -13.12
C PHE A 130 -4.65 7.17 -11.80
N VAL A 131 -5.16 7.83 -10.76
CA VAL A 131 -4.48 7.95 -9.45
C VAL A 131 -5.42 7.69 -8.28
N ASP A 132 -4.86 7.15 -7.20
CA ASP A 132 -5.46 7.10 -5.87
C ASP A 132 -4.41 7.57 -4.85
N GLU A 133 -4.39 8.87 -4.57
CA GLU A 133 -3.39 9.49 -3.69
C GLU A 133 -3.55 9.09 -2.22
N ARG A 134 -4.65 8.41 -1.85
CA ARG A 134 -4.74 7.75 -0.55
C ARG A 134 -3.69 6.66 -0.38
N ARG A 135 -3.26 6.06 -1.49
CA ARG A 135 -2.19 5.04 -1.52
C ARG A 135 -0.80 5.65 -1.50
N ASP A 136 -0.66 6.95 -1.75
CA ASP A 136 0.63 7.67 -1.69
C ASP A 136 1.08 7.79 -0.22
N PRO A 137 2.14 7.11 0.23
CA PRO A 137 2.52 7.15 1.64
C PRO A 137 2.86 8.55 2.13
N ILE A 138 3.46 9.40 1.29
CA ILE A 138 3.88 10.75 1.67
C ILE A 138 2.67 11.68 1.65
N LYS A 139 1.94 11.79 0.52
CA LYS A 139 0.77 12.68 0.45
C LYS A 139 -0.34 12.29 1.42
N SER A 140 -0.61 11.00 1.59
CA SER A 140 -1.62 10.57 2.57
C SER A 140 -1.19 10.85 4.01
N THR A 141 0.12 10.87 4.30
CA THR A 141 0.63 11.31 5.60
C THR A 141 0.51 12.81 5.80
N GLU A 142 0.76 13.63 4.78
CA GLU A 142 0.48 15.08 4.82
C GLU A 142 -1.01 15.34 5.15
N ALA A 143 -1.91 14.60 4.50
CA ALA A 143 -3.34 14.67 4.77
C ALA A 143 -3.71 14.17 6.19
N ALA A 144 -3.08 13.09 6.66
CA ALA A 144 -3.28 12.55 8.01
C ALA A 144 -2.83 13.55 9.08
N ILE A 145 -1.65 14.16 8.91
CA ILE A 145 -1.15 15.24 9.77
C ILE A 145 -2.15 16.39 9.83
N ALA A 146 -2.62 16.87 8.67
CA ALA A 146 -3.60 17.97 8.63
C ALA A 146 -4.91 17.60 9.34
N TYR A 147 -5.38 16.36 9.16
CA TYR A 147 -6.59 15.89 9.83
C TYR A 147 -6.40 15.76 11.35
N LEU A 148 -5.32 15.12 11.79
CA LEU A 148 -5.00 14.96 13.21
C LEU A 148 -4.83 16.31 13.91
N LYS A 149 -4.17 17.28 13.28
CA LYS A 149 -4.06 18.64 13.81
C LYS A 149 -5.41 19.32 13.96
N ARG A 150 -6.29 19.24 12.96
CA ARG A 150 -7.67 19.76 13.07
C ARG A 150 -8.42 19.10 14.24
N LEU A 151 -8.31 17.78 14.41
CA LEU A 151 -8.96 17.07 15.51
C LEU A 151 -8.39 17.50 16.87
N HIS A 152 -7.07 17.66 16.95
CA HIS A 152 -6.41 18.18 18.14
C HIS A 152 -6.84 19.62 18.44
N ASP A 153 -6.91 20.50 17.45
CA ASP A 153 -7.42 21.87 17.63
C ASP A 153 -8.87 21.89 18.14
N MET A 154 -9.67 20.88 17.77
CA MET A 154 -11.07 20.78 18.19
C MET A 154 -11.25 20.23 19.62
N PHE A 155 -10.38 19.32 20.05
CA PHE A 155 -10.54 18.60 21.33
C PHE A 155 -9.49 18.96 22.39
N GLY A 156 -8.39 19.61 22.00
CA GLY A 156 -7.29 20.03 22.88
C GLY A 156 -6.39 18.92 23.42
N LYS A 157 -6.65 17.65 23.08
CA LYS A 157 -5.89 16.48 23.56
C LYS A 157 -5.71 15.45 22.44
N TRP A 158 -4.51 14.88 22.34
CA TRP A 158 -4.16 13.93 21.28
C TRP A 158 -4.90 12.60 21.38
N TYR A 159 -5.18 12.07 22.58
CA TYR A 159 -5.99 10.84 22.68
C TYR A 159 -7.42 11.04 22.17
N LEU A 160 -8.01 12.23 22.36
CA LEU A 160 -9.33 12.56 21.81
C LEU A 160 -9.27 12.67 20.28
N ALA A 161 -8.19 13.23 19.75
CA ALA A 161 -7.94 13.25 18.31
C ALA A 161 -7.81 11.82 17.75
N ALA A 162 -7.11 10.91 18.44
CA ALA A 162 -7.01 9.51 18.03
C ALA A 162 -8.37 8.79 18.03
N LEU A 163 -9.18 9.00 19.07
CA LEU A 163 -10.54 8.45 19.14
C LEU A 163 -11.43 9.00 18.01
N ALA A 164 -11.34 10.30 17.74
CA ALA A 164 -12.11 10.96 16.70
C ALA A 164 -11.65 10.58 15.29
N TYR A 165 -10.37 10.26 15.10
CA TYR A 165 -9.89 9.72 13.83
C TYR A 165 -10.57 8.40 13.51
N ASN A 166 -10.73 7.52 14.50
CA ASN A 166 -11.35 6.20 14.33
C ASN A 166 -12.87 6.24 14.18
N CYS A 167 -13.59 6.93 15.09
CA CYS A 167 -15.06 6.94 15.07
C CYS A 167 -15.70 8.19 14.48
N GLY A 168 -14.92 9.21 14.13
CA GLY A 168 -15.41 10.50 13.66
C GLY A 168 -15.62 11.51 14.79
N GLU A 169 -15.41 12.79 14.46
CA GLU A 169 -15.45 13.89 15.42
C GLU A 169 -16.82 14.07 16.10
N GLY A 170 -17.91 13.75 15.39
CA GLY A 170 -19.27 13.84 15.92
C GLY A 170 -19.57 12.80 17.00
N TYR A 171 -18.96 11.61 16.92
CA TYR A 171 -19.13 10.58 17.95
C TYR A 171 -18.43 10.97 19.25
N VAL A 172 -17.20 11.47 19.16
CA VAL A 172 -16.44 11.92 20.33
C VAL A 172 -17.12 13.12 20.99
N THR A 173 -17.61 14.09 20.20
CA THR A 173 -18.36 15.24 20.73
C THR A 173 -19.60 14.79 21.53
N LYS A 174 -20.37 13.83 20.99
CA LYS A 174 -21.55 13.27 21.69
C LYS A 174 -21.16 12.48 22.93
N ALA A 175 -20.06 11.73 22.87
CA ALA A 175 -19.57 10.94 24.00
C ALA A 175 -19.18 11.84 25.17
N ILE A 176 -18.40 12.90 24.92
CA ILE A 176 -18.01 13.90 25.94
C ILE A 176 -19.25 14.58 26.53
N ALA A 177 -20.18 15.04 25.68
CA ALA A 177 -21.40 15.68 26.14
C ALA A 177 -22.27 14.75 27.02
N LYS A 178 -22.37 13.46 26.65
CA LYS A 178 -23.13 12.48 27.42
C LYS A 178 -22.44 12.09 28.72
N ALA A 179 -21.11 12.00 28.73
CA ALA A 179 -20.32 11.67 29.92
C ALA A 179 -20.19 12.86 30.89
N GLY A 180 -20.35 14.09 30.41
CA GLY A 180 -20.10 15.30 31.18
C GLY A 180 -18.62 15.56 31.49
N THR A 181 -17.72 14.81 30.85
CA THR A 181 -16.27 14.87 31.04
C THR A 181 -15.57 14.33 29.81
N ASP A 182 -14.33 14.74 29.60
CA ASP A 182 -13.44 14.16 28.60
C ASP A 182 -12.46 13.14 29.17
N ASP A 183 -12.56 12.82 30.47
CA ASP A 183 -11.70 11.86 31.16
C ASP A 183 -11.69 10.50 30.43
N ILE A 184 -10.49 10.03 30.10
CA ILE A 184 -10.33 8.82 29.30
C ILE A 184 -10.89 7.58 30.01
N SER A 185 -10.74 7.45 31.32
CA SER A 185 -11.26 6.29 32.06
C SER A 185 -12.78 6.22 31.99
N VAL A 186 -13.45 7.38 31.98
CA VAL A 186 -14.90 7.48 31.83
C VAL A 186 -15.31 7.19 30.39
N LEU A 187 -14.65 7.81 29.40
CA LEU A 187 -14.99 7.62 27.98
C LEU A 187 -14.77 6.18 27.50
N LEU A 188 -13.82 5.47 28.10
CA LEU A 188 -13.46 4.09 27.78
C LEU A 188 -14.23 3.04 28.61
N ASP A 189 -15.14 3.44 29.50
CA ASP A 189 -15.91 2.52 30.35
C ASP A 189 -16.78 1.56 29.51
N GLU A 190 -16.63 0.25 29.77
CA GLU A 190 -17.31 -0.81 29.03
C GLU A 190 -18.79 -0.98 29.37
N ASN A 191 -19.20 -0.53 30.55
CA ASN A 191 -20.58 -0.59 31.02
C ASN A 191 -21.38 0.59 30.45
N GLN A 192 -20.80 1.79 30.46
CA GLN A 192 -21.44 3.03 30.00
C GLN A 192 -21.48 3.15 28.47
N LYS A 193 -20.46 2.59 27.79
CA LYS A 193 -20.39 2.49 26.32
C LYS A 193 -20.58 3.85 25.61
N TYR A 194 -19.94 4.90 26.12
CA TYR A 194 -19.99 6.23 25.49
C TYR A 194 -19.44 6.22 24.06
N LEU A 195 -18.41 5.41 23.82
CA LEU A 195 -17.79 5.19 22.51
C LEU A 195 -18.00 3.75 22.01
N PRO A 196 -17.96 3.49 20.69
CA PRO A 196 -18.00 2.13 20.14
C PRO A 196 -16.89 1.23 20.69
N LYS A 197 -17.14 -0.08 20.77
CA LYS A 197 -16.15 -1.04 21.30
C LYS A 197 -14.80 -0.94 20.59
N GLU A 198 -14.82 -0.85 19.25
CA GLU A 198 -13.62 -0.71 18.43
C GLU A 198 -12.80 0.52 18.82
N SER A 199 -13.46 1.67 18.98
CA SER A 199 -12.83 2.93 19.34
C SER A 199 -12.27 2.91 20.76
N ARG A 200 -12.95 2.24 21.70
CA ARG A 200 -12.42 2.07 23.05
C ARG A 200 -11.13 1.23 23.08
N LEU A 201 -11.01 0.25 22.20
CA LEU A 201 -9.80 -0.55 22.04
C LEU A 201 -8.72 0.16 21.23
N TYR A 202 -9.06 1.21 20.49
CA TYR A 202 -8.18 1.82 19.50
C TYR A 202 -6.92 2.44 20.10
N ILE A 203 -7.09 3.34 21.08
CA ILE A 203 -5.96 3.99 21.75
C ILE A 203 -5.08 2.96 22.49
N ARG A 204 -5.68 1.92 23.06
CA ARG A 204 -4.97 0.80 23.70
C ARG A 204 -4.09 0.06 22.69
N LYS A 205 -4.59 -0.23 21.49
CA LYS A 205 -3.82 -0.87 20.41
C LYS A 205 -2.63 0.00 19.98
N ILE A 206 -2.85 1.30 19.78
CA ILE A 206 -1.79 2.24 19.38
C ILE A 206 -0.66 2.25 20.42
N LEU A 207 -1.00 2.42 21.71
CA LEU A 207 -0.02 2.45 22.79
C LEU A 207 0.69 1.11 22.94
N MET A 208 -0.04 -0.01 22.85
CA MET A 208 0.54 -1.35 22.94
C MET A 208 1.60 -1.54 21.85
N MET A 209 1.28 -1.20 20.60
CA MET A 209 2.23 -1.27 19.48
C MET A 209 3.42 -0.32 19.68
N SER A 210 3.17 0.88 20.20
CA SER A 210 4.23 1.84 20.54
C SER A 210 5.18 1.30 21.61
N PHE A 211 4.65 0.62 22.62
CA PHE A 211 5.43 0.09 23.74
C PHE A 211 6.27 -1.10 23.29
N ILE A 212 5.68 -2.01 22.50
CA ILE A 212 6.40 -3.13 21.90
C ILE A 212 7.52 -2.62 20.99
N SER A 213 7.22 -1.63 20.14
CA SER A 213 8.22 -1.05 19.25
C SER A 213 9.34 -0.32 19.96
N GLY A 214 9.06 0.28 21.12
CA GLY A 214 10.05 0.98 21.94
C GLY A 214 10.86 0.04 22.84
N SER A 215 10.42 -1.20 23.05
CA SER A 215 11.07 -2.16 23.94
C SER A 215 12.36 -2.68 23.33
N THR A 216 13.49 -2.36 23.95
CA THR A 216 14.81 -2.83 23.49
C THR A 216 14.91 -4.34 23.65
N ASP A 217 14.48 -4.89 24.80
CA ASP A 217 14.53 -6.33 25.08
C ASP A 217 13.71 -7.12 24.06
N PHE A 218 12.49 -6.66 23.74
CA PHE A 218 11.66 -7.30 22.73
C PHE A 218 12.37 -7.39 21.37
N MET A 219 13.07 -6.32 20.95
CA MET A 219 13.79 -6.32 19.67
C MET A 219 15.01 -7.26 19.70
N LEU A 220 15.74 -7.29 20.81
CA LEU A 220 16.90 -8.18 20.99
C LEU A 220 16.49 -9.66 21.05
N ASP A 221 15.47 -9.99 21.85
CA ASP A 221 14.98 -11.36 22.03
C ASP A 221 14.45 -11.97 20.72
N ASN A 222 14.01 -11.13 19.78
CA ASN A 222 13.50 -11.55 18.48
C ASN A 222 14.50 -11.37 17.34
N GLY A 223 15.79 -11.11 17.62
CA GLY A 223 16.84 -10.95 16.60
C GLY A 223 16.52 -9.84 15.58
N SER A 224 15.85 -8.80 16.05
CA SER A 224 15.34 -7.70 15.24
C SER A 224 16.01 -6.38 15.60
N GLU A 225 17.20 -6.41 16.18
CA GLU A 225 18.00 -5.23 16.54
C GLU A 225 18.28 -4.30 15.36
N TYR A 226 18.30 -4.85 14.15
CA TYR A 226 18.45 -4.07 12.92
C TYR A 226 17.26 -3.11 12.71
N LEU A 227 16.09 -3.33 13.32
CA LEU A 227 14.96 -2.38 13.39
C LEU A 227 15.30 -1.08 14.12
N LEU A 228 16.17 -1.15 15.13
CA LEU A 228 16.48 -0.01 15.98
C LEU A 228 17.29 1.06 15.25
N ASN A 229 18.06 0.67 14.22
CA ASN A 229 18.96 1.55 13.47
C ASN A 229 18.40 2.03 12.11
N ARG A 230 17.13 1.75 11.79
CA ARG A 230 16.57 2.00 10.43
C ARG A 230 16.15 3.43 10.14
N ALA A 231 16.08 4.29 11.16
CA ALA A 231 15.57 5.66 11.04
C ALA A 231 16.35 6.56 10.05
N ASN A 232 17.49 6.12 9.50
CA ASN A 232 18.42 6.99 8.80
C ASN A 232 18.58 6.76 7.29
N ASN A 233 18.03 5.70 6.67
CA ASN A 233 18.54 5.25 5.36
C ASN A 233 17.56 5.25 4.18
N ALA A 234 16.26 5.45 4.36
CA ALA A 234 15.33 5.47 3.22
C ALA A 234 15.02 6.91 2.78
N THR A 235 15.82 7.36 1.82
CA THR A 235 15.74 8.69 1.22
C THR A 235 15.10 8.57 -0.16
N PHE A 236 13.81 8.87 -0.28
CA PHE A 236 13.16 9.03 -1.57
C PHE A 236 13.16 10.50 -1.98
N VAL A 237 13.25 10.75 -3.28
CA VAL A 237 13.06 12.10 -3.81
C VAL A 237 11.85 12.11 -4.75
N LYS A 238 11.04 13.16 -4.62
CA LYS A 238 9.93 13.44 -5.52
C LYS A 238 10.47 14.13 -6.76
N VAL A 239 10.29 13.52 -7.92
CA VAL A 239 10.66 14.11 -9.22
C VAL A 239 9.41 14.43 -10.03
N SER A 240 9.48 15.50 -10.81
CA SER A 240 8.41 15.92 -11.71
C SER A 240 8.71 15.48 -13.13
N VAL A 241 7.70 14.95 -13.82
CA VAL A 241 7.76 14.54 -15.23
C VAL A 241 6.53 15.02 -15.97
N GLN A 242 6.57 14.95 -17.30
CA GLN A 242 5.40 15.26 -18.11
C GLN A 242 4.23 14.31 -17.80
N SER A 243 3.01 14.82 -17.84
CA SER A 243 1.82 13.98 -17.66
C SER A 243 1.74 12.90 -18.75
N GLY A 244 1.44 11.66 -18.39
CA GLY A 244 1.44 10.52 -19.31
C GLY A 244 2.78 9.78 -19.44
N THR A 245 3.87 10.28 -18.84
CA THR A 245 5.19 9.61 -18.90
C THR A 245 5.09 8.14 -18.49
N PRO A 246 5.49 7.19 -19.36
CA PRO A 246 5.56 5.78 -19.02
C PRO A 246 6.57 5.51 -17.91
N LEU A 247 6.22 4.64 -16.96
CA LEU A 247 7.16 4.27 -15.90
C LEU A 247 8.41 3.56 -16.42
N ARG A 248 8.32 2.89 -17.58
CA ARG A 248 9.49 2.26 -18.23
C ARG A 248 10.56 3.29 -18.59
N ASP A 249 10.17 4.47 -19.09
CA ASP A 249 11.11 5.50 -19.55
C ASP A 249 11.89 6.06 -18.35
N VAL A 250 11.22 6.24 -17.21
CA VAL A 250 11.88 6.64 -15.96
C VAL A 250 12.74 5.51 -15.40
N ALA A 251 12.21 4.29 -15.35
CA ALA A 251 12.91 3.12 -14.80
C ALA A 251 14.21 2.81 -15.58
N GLU A 252 14.18 2.90 -16.91
CA GLU A 252 15.34 2.77 -17.79
C GLU A 252 16.39 3.86 -17.51
N SER A 253 15.97 5.12 -17.34
CA SER A 253 16.89 6.24 -17.08
C SER A 253 17.69 6.09 -15.77
N ILE A 254 17.13 5.38 -14.79
CA ILE A 254 17.76 5.18 -13.47
C ILE A 254 18.24 3.76 -13.20
N GLY A 255 18.08 2.85 -14.18
CA GLY A 255 18.56 1.47 -14.09
C GLY A 255 17.83 0.59 -13.07
N ILE A 256 16.51 0.75 -12.91
CA ILE A 256 15.68 -0.14 -12.06
C ILE A 256 14.54 -0.79 -12.85
N SER A 257 13.87 -1.77 -12.26
CA SER A 257 12.72 -2.39 -12.91
C SER A 257 11.44 -1.54 -12.80
N VAL A 258 10.53 -1.64 -13.77
CA VAL A 258 9.21 -0.97 -13.69
C VAL A 258 8.44 -1.42 -12.45
N LYS A 259 8.55 -2.71 -12.07
CA LYS A 259 7.89 -3.26 -10.87
C LYS A 259 8.41 -2.60 -9.59
N GLU A 260 9.72 -2.41 -9.51
CA GLU A 260 10.37 -1.74 -8.38
C GLU A 260 9.98 -0.26 -8.31
N LEU A 261 10.10 0.48 -9.42
CA LEU A 261 9.64 1.87 -9.50
C LEU A 261 8.16 2.01 -9.11
N LYS A 262 7.32 1.08 -9.59
CA LYS A 262 5.89 1.03 -9.27
C LYS A 262 5.65 0.81 -7.78
N SER A 263 6.51 0.04 -7.11
CA SER A 263 6.40 -0.20 -5.67
C SER A 263 6.66 1.06 -4.82
N TYR A 264 7.43 2.03 -5.33
CA TYR A 264 7.58 3.35 -4.72
C TYR A 264 6.42 4.30 -5.03
N ASN A 265 5.62 3.98 -6.05
CA ASN A 265 4.56 4.83 -6.60
C ASN A 265 3.18 4.14 -6.57
N PRO A 266 2.71 3.67 -5.40
CA PRO A 266 1.46 2.92 -5.27
C PRO A 266 0.20 3.75 -5.59
N HIS A 267 0.32 5.08 -5.60
CA HIS A 267 -0.77 5.99 -5.95
C HIS A 267 -1.12 5.96 -7.45
N LEU A 268 -0.17 5.60 -8.31
CA LEU A 268 -0.45 5.41 -9.72
C LEU A 268 -1.31 4.14 -9.88
N LYS A 269 -2.38 4.16 -10.66
CA LYS A 269 -3.18 2.95 -10.95
C LYS A 269 -2.63 2.13 -12.13
N HIS A 270 -1.83 2.78 -12.98
CA HIS A 270 -1.27 2.20 -14.20
C HIS A 270 0.25 2.36 -14.27
N ALA A 271 0.88 1.78 -15.29
CA ALA A 271 2.33 1.84 -15.53
C ALA A 271 2.78 3.16 -16.21
N PHE A 272 2.09 4.26 -15.94
CA PHE A 272 2.41 5.60 -16.43
C PHE A 272 1.92 6.65 -15.42
N VAL A 273 2.52 7.83 -15.45
CA VAL A 273 2.11 9.00 -14.65
C VAL A 273 0.79 9.54 -15.19
N SER A 274 -0.10 10.01 -14.32
CA SER A 274 -1.41 10.57 -14.70
C SER A 274 -1.33 11.44 -15.96
N PRO A 275 -2.18 11.20 -16.99
CA PRO A 275 -2.19 11.98 -18.21
C PRO A 275 -2.98 13.29 -18.05
N LEU A 276 -3.52 13.55 -16.84
CA LEU A 276 -4.23 14.77 -16.51
C LEU A 276 -3.23 15.87 -16.12
N GLY A 277 -3.49 17.10 -16.57
CA GLY A 277 -2.61 18.25 -16.33
C GLY A 277 -1.36 18.28 -17.20
N ALA A 278 -0.48 19.25 -16.95
CA ALA A 278 0.77 19.42 -17.71
C ALA A 278 1.92 18.57 -17.16
N LYS A 279 1.97 18.38 -15.84
CA LYS A 279 3.02 17.62 -15.14
C LYS A 279 2.40 16.71 -14.10
N GLY A 280 3.06 15.58 -13.89
CA GLY A 280 2.85 14.72 -12.74
C GLY A 280 4.12 14.56 -11.92
N TYR A 281 4.07 13.61 -10.99
CA TYR A 281 5.19 13.30 -10.12
C TYR A 281 5.33 11.79 -9.92
N LEU A 282 6.52 11.40 -9.46
CA LEU A 282 6.81 10.07 -8.94
C LEU A 282 7.94 10.18 -7.90
N TYR A 283 8.08 9.14 -7.10
CA TYR A 283 9.20 8.95 -6.17
C TYR A 283 10.23 8.01 -6.77
N ILE A 284 11.49 8.38 -6.65
CA ILE A 284 12.65 7.55 -6.98
C ILE A 284 13.57 7.46 -5.76
N PRO A 285 14.40 6.41 -5.64
CA PRO A 285 15.45 6.38 -4.63
C PRO A 285 16.42 7.57 -4.78
N GLN A 286 16.83 8.18 -3.67
CA GLN A 286 17.68 9.39 -3.68
C GLN A 286 19.04 9.13 -4.31
N ASP A 287 19.62 7.94 -4.13
CA ASP A 287 20.86 7.51 -4.79
C ASP A 287 20.75 7.48 -6.33
N ARG A 288 19.52 7.52 -6.87
CA ARG A 288 19.23 7.53 -8.31
C ARG A 288 18.89 8.91 -8.87
N GLN A 289 18.88 9.95 -8.04
CA GLN A 289 18.54 11.31 -8.45
C GLN A 289 19.49 11.86 -9.53
N VAL A 290 20.79 11.54 -9.42
CA VAL A 290 21.80 11.97 -10.40
C VAL A 290 21.56 11.28 -11.75
N SER A 291 21.37 9.95 -11.75
CA SER A 291 21.08 9.19 -12.98
C SER A 291 19.81 9.68 -13.66
N PHE A 292 18.76 9.98 -12.89
CA PHE A 292 17.53 10.57 -13.43
C PHE A 292 17.82 11.89 -14.14
N SER A 293 18.56 12.80 -13.48
CA SER A 293 18.85 14.13 -14.01
C SER A 293 19.71 14.10 -15.28
N GLN A 294 20.56 13.08 -15.44
CA GLN A 294 21.47 12.94 -16.59
C GLN A 294 20.83 12.19 -17.77
N ASN A 295 20.03 11.15 -17.49
CA ASN A 295 19.61 10.19 -18.49
C ASN A 295 18.14 10.33 -18.91
N PHE A 296 17.30 10.99 -18.09
CA PHE A 296 15.89 11.12 -18.40
C PHE A 296 15.64 12.26 -19.39
N ASP A 297 15.20 11.91 -20.60
CA ASP A 297 14.81 12.89 -21.62
C ASP A 297 13.46 13.54 -21.27
N GLN A 298 13.51 14.73 -20.69
CA GLN A 298 12.32 15.53 -20.36
C GLN A 298 11.60 16.08 -21.59
N THR A 299 12.19 16.02 -22.79
CA THR A 299 11.60 16.56 -24.03
C THR A 299 10.77 15.52 -24.79
N LYS A 300 10.91 14.25 -24.45
CA LYS A 300 10.15 13.16 -25.06
C LYS A 300 8.66 13.29 -24.75
N GLU A 301 7.87 13.56 -25.78
CA GLU A 301 6.42 13.62 -25.68
C GLU A 301 5.85 12.24 -25.27
N PRO A 302 5.13 12.14 -24.14
CA PRO A 302 4.62 10.87 -23.66
C PRO A 302 3.38 10.41 -24.46
N GLN A 303 3.19 9.10 -24.52
CA GLN A 303 1.95 8.51 -25.01
C GLN A 303 0.78 9.01 -24.17
N LYS A 304 -0.21 9.62 -24.82
CA LYS A 304 -1.42 10.08 -24.14
C LYS A 304 -2.38 8.92 -23.95
N TYR A 305 -3.10 8.95 -22.83
CA TYR A 305 -4.12 7.98 -22.48
C TYR A 305 -5.44 8.69 -22.16
N ALA A 306 -6.55 8.02 -22.44
CA ALA A 306 -7.90 8.51 -22.16
C ALA A 306 -8.74 7.43 -21.49
N VAL A 307 -9.79 7.85 -20.80
CA VAL A 307 -10.82 6.95 -20.25
C VAL A 307 -11.88 6.70 -21.33
N TYR A 308 -12.08 5.44 -21.68
CA TYR A 308 -13.15 4.96 -22.53
C TYR A 308 -14.20 4.23 -21.70
N ASN A 309 -15.44 4.70 -21.74
CA ASN A 309 -16.58 4.02 -21.14
C ASN A 309 -17.15 3.01 -22.13
N THR A 310 -17.06 1.72 -21.79
CA THR A 310 -17.57 0.64 -22.64
C THR A 310 -19.07 0.78 -22.89
N LYS A 311 -19.48 0.46 -24.11
CA LYS A 311 -20.87 0.54 -24.58
C LYS A 311 -21.44 -0.86 -24.77
N LYS A 312 -22.77 -0.96 -24.85
CA LYS A 312 -23.44 -2.22 -25.20
C LYS A 312 -22.95 -2.67 -26.58
N GLY A 313 -22.44 -3.90 -26.67
CA GLY A 313 -21.88 -4.47 -27.91
C GLY A 313 -20.37 -4.31 -28.07
N ASP A 314 -19.69 -3.58 -27.18
CA ASP A 314 -18.24 -3.52 -27.19
C ASP A 314 -17.61 -4.86 -26.77
N SER A 315 -16.53 -5.23 -27.46
CA SER A 315 -15.56 -6.25 -27.05
C SER A 315 -14.17 -5.64 -26.96
N LEU A 316 -13.28 -6.21 -26.12
CA LEU A 316 -11.89 -5.75 -26.08
C LEU A 316 -11.22 -5.80 -27.44
N GLN A 317 -11.53 -6.78 -28.29
CA GLN A 317 -11.01 -6.87 -29.65
C GLN A 317 -11.49 -5.69 -30.50
N SER A 318 -12.77 -5.33 -30.43
CA SER A 318 -13.32 -4.19 -31.19
C SER A 318 -12.73 -2.85 -30.71
N ILE A 319 -12.52 -2.69 -29.41
CA ILE A 319 -11.93 -1.49 -28.81
C ILE A 319 -10.45 -1.42 -29.18
N ALA A 320 -9.69 -2.50 -28.99
CA ALA A 320 -8.27 -2.56 -29.32
C ALA A 320 -8.03 -2.23 -30.81
N LYS A 321 -8.86 -2.78 -31.70
CA LYS A 321 -8.85 -2.42 -33.13
C LYS A 321 -9.13 -0.94 -33.37
N ARG A 322 -10.11 -0.34 -32.67
CA ARG A 322 -10.43 1.09 -32.78
C ARG A 322 -9.26 1.98 -32.37
N TYR A 323 -8.49 1.57 -31.37
CA TYR A 323 -7.36 2.35 -30.83
C TYR A 323 -6.00 1.90 -31.38
N GLY A 324 -5.96 1.02 -32.38
CA GLY A 324 -4.72 0.60 -33.03
C GLY A 324 -3.77 -0.21 -32.15
N VAL A 325 -4.27 -0.91 -31.12
CA VAL A 325 -3.46 -1.75 -30.22
C VAL A 325 -3.88 -3.20 -30.29
N SER A 326 -3.02 -4.09 -29.79
CA SER A 326 -3.39 -5.49 -29.58
C SER A 326 -4.37 -5.62 -28.42
N TYR A 327 -5.21 -6.67 -28.45
CA TYR A 327 -6.11 -6.94 -27.34
C TYR A 327 -5.33 -7.25 -26.05
N GLN A 328 -4.16 -7.91 -26.16
CA GLN A 328 -3.30 -8.22 -25.02
C GLN A 328 -2.74 -6.94 -24.39
N SER A 329 -2.22 -6.01 -25.19
CA SER A 329 -1.72 -4.72 -24.70
C SER A 329 -2.83 -3.91 -24.02
N LEU A 330 -4.06 -3.96 -24.54
CA LEU A 330 -5.19 -3.30 -23.89
C LEU A 330 -5.57 -3.97 -22.56
N MET A 331 -5.49 -5.30 -22.47
CA MET A 331 -5.70 -6.03 -21.20
C MET A 331 -4.61 -5.67 -20.17
N GLU A 332 -3.34 -5.67 -20.57
CA GLU A 332 -2.21 -5.30 -19.72
C GLU A 332 -2.33 -3.87 -19.20
N LEU A 333 -2.65 -2.91 -20.09
CA LEU A 333 -2.86 -1.50 -19.74
C LEU A 333 -3.93 -1.30 -18.64
N ASN A 334 -4.94 -2.17 -18.65
CA ASN A 334 -6.08 -2.13 -17.74
C ASN A 334 -6.00 -3.17 -16.60
N ASN A 335 -4.89 -3.89 -16.47
CA ASN A 335 -4.71 -4.98 -15.50
C ASN A 335 -5.85 -6.03 -15.54
N LEU A 336 -6.39 -6.32 -16.73
CA LEU A 336 -7.50 -7.26 -16.89
C LEU A 336 -7.01 -8.71 -16.91
N LYS A 337 -7.58 -9.55 -16.04
CA LYS A 337 -7.30 -11.00 -16.01
C LYS A 337 -8.03 -11.78 -17.11
N THR A 338 -9.14 -11.25 -17.61
CA THR A 338 -9.96 -11.89 -18.64
C THR A 338 -10.41 -10.87 -19.68
N ALA A 339 -10.79 -11.34 -20.87
CA ALA A 339 -11.27 -10.45 -21.92
C ALA A 339 -12.74 -9.98 -21.73
N ALA A 340 -13.40 -10.44 -20.67
CA ALA A 340 -14.79 -10.11 -20.41
C ALA A 340 -14.92 -8.67 -19.89
N ILE A 341 -15.69 -7.85 -20.60
CA ILE A 341 -16.01 -6.47 -20.22
C ILE A 341 -17.53 -6.27 -20.19
N LYS A 342 -18.01 -5.52 -19.20
CA LYS A 342 -19.43 -5.14 -19.10
C LYS A 342 -19.61 -3.74 -19.68
N PRO A 343 -20.81 -3.34 -20.11
CA PRO A 343 -21.10 -1.95 -20.42
C PRO A 343 -20.86 -1.03 -19.21
N LYS A 344 -20.45 0.22 -19.46
CA LYS A 344 -20.10 1.24 -18.47
C LYS A 344 -18.89 0.88 -17.59
N THR A 345 -18.04 -0.03 -18.05
CA THR A 345 -16.71 -0.25 -17.48
C THR A 345 -15.77 0.83 -18.01
N GLU A 346 -15.03 1.47 -17.11
CA GLU A 346 -13.96 2.38 -17.48
C GLU A 346 -12.74 1.57 -17.95
N LEU A 347 -12.28 1.86 -19.16
CA LEU A 347 -11.03 1.33 -19.72
C LEU A 347 -10.11 2.47 -20.09
N ILE A 348 -8.85 2.36 -19.69
CA ILE A 348 -7.77 3.19 -20.20
C ILE A 348 -7.42 2.74 -21.62
N VAL A 349 -7.41 3.69 -22.54
CA VAL A 349 -7.04 3.49 -23.94
C VAL A 349 -5.99 4.52 -24.34
N PRO A 350 -5.11 4.22 -25.31
CA PRO A 350 -4.27 5.25 -25.92
C PRO A 350 -5.11 6.35 -26.60
N SER A 351 -4.62 7.58 -26.58
CA SER A 351 -5.23 8.73 -27.26
C SER A 351 -4.22 9.37 -28.22
N GLY A 352 -4.67 9.74 -29.43
CA GLY A 352 -3.82 10.17 -30.55
C GLY A 352 -3.10 8.98 -31.21
N VAL A 353 -3.48 8.61 -32.43
CA VAL A 353 -3.00 7.42 -33.16
C VAL A 353 -2.10 7.87 -34.33
N PRO A 354 -1.06 7.12 -34.77
CA PRO A 354 -0.70 5.74 -34.41
C PRO A 354 0.68 5.58 -33.75
N MET A 355 0.74 4.74 -32.70
CA MET A 355 1.99 4.07 -32.37
C MET A 355 2.36 3.09 -33.49
N PRO A 356 3.62 3.06 -33.95
CA PRO A 356 4.18 1.87 -34.57
C PRO A 356 4.02 0.71 -33.59
N VAL A 357 3.60 -0.43 -34.11
CA VAL A 357 3.67 -1.69 -33.38
C VAL A 357 5.14 -1.95 -33.09
N THR A 358 5.63 -1.53 -31.91
CA THR A 358 6.72 -2.27 -31.28
C THR A 358 6.12 -3.61 -30.89
N THR A 359 6.16 -4.52 -31.85
CA THR A 359 6.28 -5.94 -31.58
C THR A 359 7.30 -6.08 -30.45
N PRO A 360 7.02 -6.83 -29.38
CA PRO A 360 8.09 -7.37 -28.57
C PRO A 360 9.04 -8.06 -29.55
N SER A 361 10.24 -7.52 -29.71
CA SER A 361 11.27 -8.20 -30.48
C SER A 361 11.44 -9.58 -29.86
N SER A 362 11.21 -10.60 -30.69
CA SER A 362 11.80 -11.92 -30.59
C SER A 362 11.79 -12.58 -29.20
N SER A 363 10.71 -13.31 -28.90
CA SER A 363 10.83 -14.76 -28.71
C SER A 363 9.47 -15.44 -28.95
N ASN A 364 9.39 -16.22 -30.04
CA ASN A 364 8.45 -17.31 -30.27
C ASN A 364 6.99 -17.17 -29.79
N ALA A 365 6.27 -16.11 -30.17
CA ALA A 365 4.83 -16.06 -29.94
C ALA A 365 4.10 -16.98 -30.94
N GLU A 366 3.63 -18.11 -30.43
CA GLU A 366 2.80 -19.08 -31.12
C GLU A 366 1.42 -18.48 -31.47
N LYS A 367 0.85 -18.79 -32.65
CA LYS A 367 -0.44 -18.23 -33.09
C LYS A 367 -1.58 -18.95 -32.37
N ILE A 368 -2.38 -18.26 -31.56
CA ILE A 368 -3.50 -18.88 -30.84
C ILE A 368 -4.79 -18.77 -31.67
N TYR A 369 -5.51 -19.89 -31.84
CA TYR A 369 -6.82 -19.99 -32.47
C TYR A 369 -7.88 -20.46 -31.46
N VAL A 370 -9.04 -19.79 -31.42
CA VAL A 370 -10.16 -20.16 -30.56
C VAL A 370 -11.18 -20.97 -31.37
N ILE A 371 -11.48 -22.17 -30.90
CA ILE A 371 -12.42 -23.12 -31.53
C ILE A 371 -13.82 -22.51 -31.59
N LYS A 372 -14.40 -22.43 -32.79
CA LYS A 372 -15.76 -21.92 -33.04
C LYS A 372 -16.77 -23.05 -33.11
N ALA A 373 -18.06 -22.70 -33.07
CA ALA A 373 -19.12 -23.69 -33.27
C ALA A 373 -18.99 -24.34 -34.65
N GLY A 374 -18.86 -25.67 -34.68
CA GLY A 374 -18.62 -26.46 -35.89
C GLY A 374 -17.15 -26.74 -36.23
N ASP A 375 -16.19 -26.15 -35.50
CA ASP A 375 -14.77 -26.45 -35.68
C ASP A 375 -14.43 -27.83 -35.09
N THR A 376 -13.67 -28.61 -35.86
CA THR A 376 -12.92 -29.79 -35.39
C THR A 376 -11.41 -29.57 -35.57
N ILE A 377 -10.57 -30.37 -34.89
CA ILE A 377 -9.10 -30.33 -35.07
C ILE A 377 -8.73 -30.47 -36.55
N GLU A 378 -9.43 -31.32 -37.30
CA GLU A 378 -9.21 -31.55 -38.73
C GLU A 378 -9.54 -30.32 -39.57
N THR A 379 -10.68 -29.67 -39.31
CA THR A 379 -11.05 -28.45 -40.04
C THR A 379 -10.09 -27.29 -39.78
N VAL A 380 -9.57 -27.19 -38.56
CA VAL A 380 -8.59 -26.17 -38.18
C VAL A 380 -7.21 -26.48 -38.77
N ALA A 381 -6.77 -27.74 -38.69
CA ALA A 381 -5.54 -28.23 -39.32
C ALA A 381 -5.52 -27.95 -40.83
N LYS A 382 -6.61 -28.28 -41.53
CA LYS A 382 -6.78 -28.01 -42.96
C LYS A 382 -6.76 -26.51 -43.28
N LYS A 383 -7.43 -25.69 -42.46
CA LYS A 383 -7.49 -24.23 -42.63
C LYS A 383 -6.11 -23.57 -42.53
N TYR A 384 -5.21 -24.13 -41.74
CA TYR A 384 -3.87 -23.60 -41.54
C TYR A 384 -2.78 -24.40 -42.27
N ASP A 385 -3.17 -25.39 -43.07
CA ASP A 385 -2.27 -26.27 -43.80
C ASP A 385 -1.21 -26.93 -42.90
N ILE A 386 -1.67 -27.47 -41.76
CA ILE A 386 -0.84 -28.14 -40.75
C ILE A 386 -1.31 -29.59 -40.60
N PRO A 387 -0.40 -30.58 -40.50
CA PRO A 387 -0.79 -31.95 -40.18
C PRO A 387 -1.52 -32.03 -38.83
N VAL A 388 -2.66 -32.73 -38.79
CA VAL A 388 -3.46 -32.95 -37.56
C VAL A 388 -2.59 -33.47 -36.40
N ALA A 389 -1.68 -34.40 -36.67
CA ALA A 389 -0.76 -34.95 -35.67
C ALA A 389 0.17 -33.87 -35.07
N GLN A 390 0.64 -32.93 -35.87
CA GLN A 390 1.48 -31.82 -35.40
C GLN A 390 0.65 -30.86 -34.53
N LEU A 391 -0.59 -30.56 -34.94
CA LEU A 391 -1.48 -29.71 -34.17
C LEU A 391 -1.84 -30.32 -32.81
N ILE A 392 -2.10 -31.63 -32.76
CA ILE A 392 -2.35 -32.37 -31.50
C ILE A 392 -1.11 -32.36 -30.60
N LYS A 393 0.07 -32.62 -31.17
CA LYS A 393 1.34 -32.68 -30.43
C LYS A 393 1.70 -31.34 -29.79
N VAL A 394 1.60 -30.25 -30.54
CA VAL A 394 1.92 -28.90 -30.06
C VAL A 394 0.98 -28.46 -28.93
N ASN A 395 -0.30 -28.86 -29.02
CA ASN A 395 -1.29 -28.59 -27.99
C ASN A 395 -1.31 -29.61 -26.84
N LYS A 396 -0.35 -30.56 -26.81
CA LYS A 396 -0.23 -31.63 -25.80
C LYS A 396 -1.54 -32.40 -25.58
N LYS A 397 -2.34 -32.60 -26.63
CA LYS A 397 -3.63 -33.30 -26.55
C LYS A 397 -3.45 -34.81 -26.74
N LYS A 398 -4.25 -35.61 -26.03
CA LYS A 398 -4.25 -37.08 -26.15
C LYS A 398 -5.09 -37.60 -27.33
N ASN A 399 -5.96 -36.76 -27.89
CA ASN A 399 -6.84 -37.06 -29.01
C ASN A 399 -7.22 -35.77 -29.77
N ALA A 400 -7.94 -35.91 -30.88
CA ALA A 400 -8.39 -34.82 -31.75
C ALA A 400 -9.67 -34.08 -31.27
N LEU A 401 -10.09 -34.28 -30.01
CA LEU A 401 -11.30 -33.65 -29.51
C LEU A 401 -11.05 -32.21 -29.05
N VAL A 402 -11.92 -31.29 -29.48
CA VAL A 402 -11.90 -29.88 -29.10
C VAL A 402 -13.28 -29.40 -28.69
N LYS A 403 -13.34 -28.44 -27.76
CA LYS A 403 -14.59 -27.80 -27.31
C LYS A 403 -14.70 -26.38 -27.86
N VAL A 404 -15.92 -25.95 -28.18
CA VAL A 404 -16.18 -24.56 -28.56
C VAL A 404 -15.69 -23.61 -27.46
N GLY A 405 -14.92 -22.59 -27.84
CA GLY A 405 -14.26 -21.65 -26.93
C GLY A 405 -12.89 -22.11 -26.41
N GLU A 406 -12.47 -23.35 -26.67
CA GLU A 406 -11.12 -23.82 -26.35
C GLU A 406 -10.08 -23.07 -27.20
N SER A 407 -8.96 -22.69 -26.59
CA SER A 407 -7.84 -22.05 -27.30
C SER A 407 -6.79 -23.09 -27.63
N ILE A 408 -6.42 -23.19 -28.90
CA ILE A 408 -5.34 -24.05 -29.39
C ILE A 408 -4.25 -23.23 -30.06
N VAL A 409 -3.02 -23.65 -29.86
CA VAL A 409 -1.83 -23.16 -30.52
C VAL A 409 -1.77 -23.70 -31.95
N ILE A 410 -1.60 -22.80 -32.92
CA ILE A 410 -1.29 -23.07 -34.31
C ILE A 410 0.24 -22.93 -34.47
N PRO A 411 0.98 -24.04 -34.66
CA PRO A 411 2.41 -23.98 -34.93
C PRO A 411 2.68 -23.25 -36.26
N LYS A 412 3.87 -22.67 -36.39
CA LYS A 412 4.33 -22.15 -37.68
C LYS A 412 4.69 -23.35 -38.58
N ASN A 413 4.37 -23.24 -39.87
CA ASN A 413 4.90 -24.14 -40.90
C ASN A 413 6.40 -23.93 -41.08
#